data_AF-A0A1F9MV32-F1
#
_entry.id   AF-A0A1F9MV32-F1
#
_cell.length_a   1.000
_cell.length_b   1.000
_cell.length_c   1.000
_cell.angle_alpha   90.00
_cell.angle_beta   90.00
_cell.angle_gamma   90.00
#
_symmetry.space_group_name_H-M   'P 1'
#
loop_
_entity.id
_entity.type
_entity.pdbx_description
1 polymer ?
#
loop_
_entity_poly.entity_id
_entity_poly.type
_entity_poly.pdbx_seq_one_letter_code
_entity_poly.pdbx_strand_id
1 'polypeptide(L)'
;MSIVNARQLNAYWVLGWALVKQVLASPFVGRRGPKGWLQRLANESLGSVPKDAWALLATTSRCTGCGVCDVLGGPGESPSQWLLGMARQPSDSLLVGHEVERLVALAPRIEALCPARVNVTNWVKLVRGNRSKLGAQ
;
A
#
# COMPACT_ATOMS: atom_id res chain seq x y z
N MET A 1 17.92 15.03 -32.27
CA MET A 1 18.35 13.68 -31.85
C MET A 1 18.57 13.71 -30.35
N SER A 2 17.59 13.26 -29.55
CA SER A 2 17.69 13.29 -28.09
C SER A 2 18.55 12.12 -27.62
N ILE A 3 19.66 12.41 -26.95
CA ILE A 3 20.52 11.43 -26.30
C ILE A 3 19.73 10.89 -25.10
N VAL A 4 19.06 9.75 -25.29
CA VAL A 4 18.37 9.06 -24.19
C VAL A 4 19.45 8.58 -23.22
N ASN A 5 19.43 9.12 -22.02
CA ASN A 5 20.43 8.91 -20.99
C ASN A 5 20.35 7.44 -20.51
N ALA A 6 21.50 6.76 -20.36
CA ALA A 6 21.56 5.32 -20.02
C ALA A 6 20.75 4.93 -18.76
N ARG A 7 20.56 5.89 -17.84
CA ARG A 7 19.73 5.73 -16.64
C ARG A 7 18.23 5.59 -16.93
N GLN A 8 17.71 6.31 -17.93
CA GLN A 8 16.29 6.22 -18.31
C GLN A 8 15.99 4.87 -18.96
N LEU A 9 16.88 4.39 -19.81
CA LEU A 9 16.78 3.08 -20.46
C LEU A 9 16.72 1.96 -19.42
N ASN A 10 17.56 2.03 -18.38
CA ASN A 10 17.58 1.03 -17.31
C ASN A 10 16.28 1.07 -16.46
N ALA A 11 15.72 2.25 -16.21
CA ALA A 11 14.46 2.39 -15.50
C ALA A 11 13.28 1.79 -16.28
N TYR A 12 13.20 2.04 -17.59
CA TYR A 12 12.18 1.42 -18.45
C TYR A 12 12.32 -0.10 -18.51
N TRP A 13 13.55 -0.60 -18.53
CA TRP A 13 13.82 -2.03 -18.55
C TRP A 13 13.40 -2.71 -17.25
N VAL A 14 13.72 -2.10 -16.10
CA VAL A 14 13.29 -2.60 -14.77
C VAL A 14 11.77 -2.59 -14.64
N LEU A 15 11.09 -1.52 -15.09
CA LEU A 15 9.64 -1.43 -15.06
C LEU A 15 8.97 -2.46 -15.99
N GLY A 16 9.50 -2.61 -17.22
CA GLY A 16 9.02 -3.62 -18.16
C GLY A 16 9.20 -5.04 -17.61
N TRP A 17 10.35 -5.33 -17.01
CA TRP A 17 10.62 -6.63 -16.39
C TRP A 17 9.75 -6.90 -15.17
N ALA A 18 9.47 -5.89 -14.34
CA ALA A 18 8.54 -6.00 -13.22
C ALA A 18 7.11 -6.30 -13.73
N LEU A 19 6.67 -5.65 -14.80
CA LEU A 19 5.37 -5.91 -15.44
C LEU A 19 5.29 -7.34 -15.99
N VAL A 20 6.33 -7.79 -16.69
CA VAL A 20 6.42 -9.16 -17.24
C VAL A 20 6.42 -10.19 -16.13
N LYS A 21 7.22 -10.01 -15.08
CA LYS A 21 7.20 -10.86 -13.89
C LYS A 21 5.83 -10.85 -13.24
N GLN A 22 5.16 -9.71 -13.18
CA GLN A 22 3.83 -9.61 -12.60
C GLN A 22 2.79 -10.38 -13.43
N VAL A 23 2.83 -10.30 -14.76
CA VAL A 23 1.91 -11.04 -15.63
C VAL A 23 2.21 -12.54 -15.60
N LEU A 24 3.48 -12.94 -15.68
CA LEU A 24 3.90 -14.34 -15.74
C LEU A 24 3.87 -15.06 -14.37
N ALA A 25 4.08 -14.35 -13.26
CA ALA A 25 3.96 -14.93 -11.92
C ALA A 25 2.52 -14.89 -11.38
N SER A 26 1.61 -14.12 -11.99
CA SER A 26 0.21 -13.99 -11.54
C SER A 26 -0.63 -15.28 -11.53
N PRO A 27 -0.42 -16.29 -12.39
CA PRO A 27 -1.23 -17.51 -12.33
C PRO A 27 -0.75 -18.53 -11.28
N PHE A 28 0.53 -18.49 -10.86
CA PHE A 28 1.11 -19.51 -9.99
C PHE A 28 1.41 -19.04 -8.55
N VAL A 29 1.63 -17.74 -8.34
CA VAL A 29 1.73 -17.19 -6.99
C VAL A 29 0.30 -16.90 -6.55
N GLY A 30 -0.25 -17.74 -5.68
CA GLY A 30 -1.60 -17.62 -5.13
C GLY A 30 -1.85 -16.26 -4.47
N ARG A 31 -2.16 -15.25 -5.30
CA ARG A 31 -2.71 -13.98 -4.86
C ARG A 31 -4.04 -14.35 -4.24
N ARG A 32 -4.12 -14.34 -2.90
CA ARG A 32 -5.38 -14.09 -2.21
C ARG A 32 -5.83 -12.72 -2.73
N GLY A 33 -6.57 -12.73 -3.84
CA GLY A 33 -6.95 -11.53 -4.54
C GLY A 33 -7.85 -10.65 -3.66
N PRO A 34 -8.29 -9.50 -4.16
CA PRO A 34 -9.21 -8.61 -3.45
C PRO A 34 -10.39 -9.35 -2.82
N LYS A 35 -10.88 -10.42 -3.46
CA LYS A 35 -11.92 -11.32 -2.94
C LYS A 35 -11.52 -12.10 -1.68
N GLY A 36 -10.32 -12.69 -1.65
CA GLY A 36 -9.81 -13.39 -0.46
C GLY A 36 -9.51 -12.44 0.69
N TRP A 37 -9.13 -11.19 0.37
CA TRP A 37 -9.00 -10.11 1.34
C TRP A 37 -10.38 -9.68 1.88
N LEU A 38 -11.34 -9.36 1.01
CA LEU A 38 -12.72 -9.03 1.37
C LEU A 38 -13.40 -10.13 2.18
N GLN A 39 -13.15 -11.40 1.86
CA GLN A 39 -13.70 -12.53 2.60
C GLN A 39 -13.06 -12.68 3.99
N ARG A 40 -11.77 -12.35 4.12
CA ARG A 40 -11.11 -12.27 5.43
C ARG A 40 -11.67 -11.11 6.27
N LEU A 41 -11.89 -9.95 5.65
CA LEU A 41 -12.53 -8.79 6.30
C LEU A 41 -13.96 -9.07 6.75
N ALA A 42 -14.76 -9.76 5.91
CA ALA A 42 -16.12 -10.15 6.25
C ALA A 42 -16.17 -11.10 7.45
N ASN A 43 -15.18 -11.98 7.59
CA ASN A 43 -15.06 -12.90 8.73
C ASN A 43 -14.58 -12.20 10.02
N GLU A 44 -13.95 -11.03 9.92
CA GLU A 44 -13.36 -10.30 11.07
C GLU A 44 -14.38 -9.42 11.83
N SER A 45 -15.67 -9.39 11.44
CA SER A 45 -16.75 -8.62 12.12
C SER A 45 -16.36 -7.15 12.39
N LEU A 46 -15.80 -6.49 11.37
CA LEU A 46 -15.19 -5.17 11.50
C LEU A 46 -16.19 -4.13 12.05
N GLY A 47 -15.70 -3.28 12.96
CA GLY A 47 -16.43 -2.13 13.48
C GLY A 47 -16.75 -1.09 12.39
N SER A 48 -17.62 -0.12 12.72
CA SER A 48 -18.03 0.91 11.77
C SER A 48 -16.84 1.74 11.28
N VAL A 49 -16.71 1.88 9.95
CA VAL A 49 -15.68 2.71 9.32
C VAL A 49 -15.92 4.20 9.65
N PRO A 50 -14.94 4.91 10.25
CA PRO A 50 -15.02 6.35 10.51
C PRO A 50 -15.27 7.17 9.23
N LYS A 51 -16.00 8.30 9.32
CA LYS A 51 -16.35 9.15 8.16
C LYS A 51 -15.12 9.62 7.37
N ASP A 52 -14.03 9.94 8.06
CA ASP A 52 -12.75 10.36 7.51
C ASP A 52 -11.97 9.23 6.83
N ALA A 53 -12.22 7.97 7.20
CA ALA A 53 -11.58 6.80 6.59
C ALA A 53 -12.18 6.43 5.22
N TRP A 54 -13.41 6.88 4.90
CA TRP A 54 -14.08 6.55 3.62
C TRP A 54 -13.35 7.12 2.40
N ALA A 55 -12.84 8.34 2.48
CA ALA A 55 -12.08 8.94 1.39
C ALA A 55 -10.80 8.14 1.10
N LEU A 56 -10.15 7.63 2.15
CA LEU A 56 -8.96 6.80 2.05
C LEU A 56 -9.28 5.41 1.50
N LEU A 57 -10.35 4.76 2.00
CA LEU A 57 -10.88 3.50 1.47
C LEU A 57 -11.24 3.59 -0.02
N ALA A 58 -11.83 4.71 -0.46
CA ALA A 58 -12.14 4.94 -1.87
C ALA A 58 -10.88 5.02 -2.75
N THR A 59 -9.75 5.48 -2.21
CA THR A 59 -8.47 5.49 -2.95
C THR A 59 -7.78 4.13 -2.93
N THR A 60 -7.80 3.41 -1.81
CA THR A 60 -7.20 2.07 -1.73
C THR A 60 -8.03 1.00 -2.41
N SER A 61 -9.35 1.17 -2.54
CA SER A 61 -10.20 0.25 -3.32
C SER A 61 -9.85 0.25 -4.81
N ARG A 62 -9.19 1.31 -5.31
CA ARG A 62 -8.63 1.38 -6.67
C ARG A 62 -7.28 0.68 -6.81
N CYS A 63 -6.71 0.18 -5.70
CA CYS A 63 -5.44 -0.53 -5.73
C CYS A 63 -5.57 -1.82 -6.56
N THR A 64 -4.76 -1.92 -7.62
CA THR A 64 -4.73 -3.08 -8.52
C THR A 64 -3.79 -4.19 -8.03
N GLY A 65 -3.17 -4.03 -6.86
CA GLY A 65 -2.18 -4.98 -6.35
C GLY A 65 -0.90 -5.03 -7.19
N CYS A 66 -0.47 -3.88 -7.73
CA CYS A 66 0.71 -3.80 -8.60
C CYS A 66 2.05 -4.15 -7.93
N GLY A 67 2.11 -4.19 -6.60
CA GLY A 67 3.32 -4.59 -5.86
C GLY A 67 4.43 -3.54 -5.80
N VAL A 68 4.25 -2.36 -6.41
CA VAL A 68 5.25 -1.26 -6.40
C VAL A 68 5.72 -0.93 -4.98
N CYS A 69 4.79 -0.81 -4.02
CA CYS A 69 5.12 -0.50 -2.65
C CYS A 69 5.97 -1.58 -1.97
N ASP A 70 5.78 -2.86 -2.30
CA ASP A 70 6.56 -3.96 -1.73
C ASP A 70 7.95 -4.05 -2.36
N VAL A 71 8.06 -3.78 -3.66
CA VAL A 71 9.36 -3.64 -4.33
C VAL A 71 10.16 -2.48 -3.74
N LEU A 72 9.51 -1.37 -3.37
CA LEU A 72 10.16 -0.21 -2.77
C LEU A 72 10.57 -0.43 -1.30
N GLY A 73 9.84 -1.25 -0.54
CA GLY A 73 10.20 -1.60 0.84
C GLY A 73 11.38 -2.57 0.93
N GLY A 74 11.55 -3.42 -0.07
CA GLY A 74 12.68 -4.36 -0.12
C GLY A 74 12.40 -5.70 0.60
N PRO A 75 13.43 -6.56 0.73
CA PRO A 75 13.25 -7.91 1.24
C PRO A 75 12.73 -7.94 2.69
N GLY A 76 11.66 -8.67 2.93
CA GLY A 76 11.05 -8.81 4.26
C GLY A 76 10.11 -7.68 4.66
N GLU A 77 9.96 -6.64 3.84
CA GLU A 77 8.97 -5.59 4.05
C GLU A 77 7.75 -5.80 3.16
N SER A 78 6.57 -5.45 3.67
CA SER A 78 5.33 -5.48 2.88
C SER A 78 4.50 -4.23 3.15
N PRO A 79 4.95 -3.04 2.69
CA PRO A 79 4.17 -1.81 2.80
C PRO A 79 2.74 -1.91 2.28
N SER A 80 2.46 -2.79 1.31
CA SER A 80 1.09 -3.08 0.87
C SER A 80 0.21 -3.59 2.01
N GLN A 81 0.75 -4.49 2.84
CA GLN A 81 0.05 -5.05 3.98
C GLN A 81 -0.14 -4.03 5.08
N TRP A 82 0.82 -3.12 5.29
CA TRP A 82 0.67 -2.01 6.24
C TRP A 82 -0.47 -1.09 5.79
N LEU A 83 -0.46 -0.66 4.52
CA LEU A 83 -1.51 0.18 3.94
C LEU A 83 -2.91 -0.47 4.03
N LEU A 84 -3.01 -1.77 3.76
CA LEU A 84 -4.27 -2.52 3.84
C LEU A 84 -4.68 -2.84 5.29
N GLY A 85 -3.71 -2.99 6.20
CA GLY A 85 -3.94 -3.22 7.62
C GLY A 85 -4.49 -1.98 8.32
N MET A 86 -3.91 -0.82 8.01
CA MET A 86 -4.31 0.49 8.57
C MET A 86 -5.70 0.96 8.15
N ALA A 87 -6.26 0.37 7.09
CA ALA A 87 -7.53 0.78 6.50
C ALA A 87 -8.78 0.25 7.21
N ARG A 88 -8.62 -0.65 8.18
CA ARG A 88 -9.73 -1.44 8.71
C ARG A 88 -10.39 -0.75 9.91
N GLN A 89 -9.63 -0.45 10.97
CA GLN A 89 -10.17 0.17 12.18
C GLN A 89 -9.16 1.15 12.82
N PRO A 90 -9.61 2.15 13.59
CA PRO A 90 -8.70 3.00 14.35
C PRO A 90 -7.74 2.23 15.24
N SER A 91 -8.16 1.14 15.87
CA SER A 91 -7.33 0.28 16.73
C SER A 91 -6.14 -0.36 16.00
N ASP A 92 -6.25 -0.60 14.70
CA ASP A 92 -5.18 -1.21 13.91
C ASP A 92 -3.98 -0.27 13.74
N SER A 93 -4.17 1.03 14.00
CA SER A 93 -3.07 2.01 14.04
C SER A 93 -2.01 1.69 15.09
N LEU A 94 -2.36 0.93 16.13
CA LEU A 94 -1.42 0.47 17.16
C LEU A 94 -0.55 -0.68 16.66
N LEU A 95 -1.09 -1.56 15.81
CA LEU A 95 -0.42 -2.76 15.30
C LEU A 95 0.66 -2.46 14.27
N VAL A 96 0.54 -1.33 13.57
CA VAL A 96 1.47 -0.89 12.52
C VAL A 96 2.40 0.24 12.98
N GLY A 97 2.40 0.52 14.30
CA GLY A 97 3.00 1.72 14.85
C GLY A 97 4.50 1.83 14.62
N HIS A 98 5.22 0.72 14.47
CA HIS A 98 6.66 0.70 14.20
C HIS A 98 6.97 0.85 12.70
N GLU A 99 6.02 0.50 11.86
CA GLU A 99 6.10 0.46 10.40
C GLU A 99 5.70 1.80 9.77
N VAL A 100 4.93 2.64 10.49
CA VAL A 100 4.50 3.97 10.03
C VAL A 100 5.67 4.86 9.63
N GLU A 101 6.75 4.88 10.42
CA GLU A 101 7.90 5.74 10.11
C GLU A 101 8.66 5.27 8.86
N ARG A 102 8.71 3.96 8.62
CA ARG A 102 9.25 3.41 7.37
C ARG A 102 8.36 3.79 6.20
N LEU A 103 7.04 3.69 6.38
CA LEU A 103 6.08 4.09 5.36
C LEU A 103 6.15 5.59 5.04
N VAL A 104 6.43 6.46 6.03
CA VAL A 104 6.69 7.89 5.82
C VAL A 104 7.86 8.10 4.86
N ALA A 105 8.96 7.39 5.08
CA ALA A 105 10.14 7.50 4.22
C ALA A 105 9.87 7.01 2.78
N LEU A 106 9.00 6.02 2.62
CA LEU A 106 8.62 5.46 1.32
C LEU A 106 7.51 6.25 0.61
N ALA A 107 6.71 7.04 1.35
CA ALA A 107 5.50 7.68 0.84
C ALA A 107 5.69 8.48 -0.46
N PRO A 108 6.71 9.37 -0.59
CA PRO A 108 6.88 10.15 -1.81
C PRO A 108 7.16 9.27 -3.04
N ARG A 109 7.92 8.18 -2.85
CA ARG A 109 8.26 7.24 -3.93
C ARG A 109 7.07 6.39 -4.32
N ILE A 110 6.30 5.92 -3.34
CA ILE A 110 5.08 5.14 -3.60
C ILE A 110 4.06 6.01 -4.34
N GLU A 111 3.80 7.23 -3.88
CA GLU A 111 2.84 8.15 -4.50
C GLU A 111 3.21 8.50 -5.94
N ALA A 112 4.51 8.69 -6.23
CA ALA A 112 4.99 8.97 -7.57
C ALA A 112 4.84 7.78 -8.55
N LEU A 113 4.91 6.55 -8.05
CA LEU A 113 4.96 5.33 -8.87
C LEU A 113 3.66 4.51 -8.84
N CYS A 114 2.74 4.80 -7.91
CA CYS A 114 1.52 4.03 -7.74
C CYS A 114 0.51 4.35 -8.86
N PRO A 115 0.16 3.37 -9.73
CA PRO A 115 -0.81 3.60 -10.81
C PRO A 115 -2.22 3.91 -10.28
N ALA A 116 -2.55 3.42 -9.09
CA ALA A 116 -3.82 3.68 -8.42
C ALA A 116 -3.86 5.04 -7.69
N ARG A 117 -2.74 5.79 -7.67
CA ARG A 117 -2.60 7.09 -6.99
C ARG A 117 -3.01 7.04 -5.52
N VAL A 118 -2.60 5.99 -4.80
CA VAL A 118 -2.83 5.87 -3.36
C VAL A 118 -2.07 6.99 -2.64
N ASN A 119 -2.78 7.79 -1.85
CA ASN A 119 -2.20 8.90 -1.08
C ASN A 119 -1.67 8.39 0.27
N VAL A 120 -0.43 7.89 0.26
CA VAL A 120 0.24 7.30 1.42
C VAL A 120 0.45 8.33 2.54
N THR A 121 0.65 9.60 2.19
CA THR A 121 0.80 10.70 3.15
C THR A 121 -0.44 10.88 4.01
N ASN A 122 -1.63 10.84 3.40
CA ASN A 122 -2.89 10.92 4.13
C ASN A 122 -3.13 9.64 4.96
N TRP A 123 -2.71 8.47 4.50
CA TRP A 123 -2.72 7.24 5.30
C TRP A 123 -1.92 7.38 6.59
N VAL A 124 -0.68 7.85 6.48
CA VAL A 124 0.20 8.10 7.62
C VAL A 124 -0.44 9.09 8.61
N LYS A 125 -1.03 10.18 8.10
CA LYS A 125 -1.73 11.17 8.94
C LYS A 125 -2.90 10.55 9.71
N LEU A 126 -3.75 9.77 9.03
CA LEU A 126 -4.87 9.08 9.66
C LEU A 126 -4.37 8.17 10.80
N VAL A 127 -3.32 7.40 10.53
CA VAL A 127 -2.79 6.41 11.49
C VAL A 127 -2.19 7.09 12.70
N ARG A 128 -1.40 8.15 12.50
CA ARG A 128 -0.88 8.96 13.62
C ARG A 128 -2.01 9.58 14.44
N GLY A 129 -3.04 10.11 13.78
CA GLY A 129 -4.22 10.68 14.44
C GLY A 129 -5.04 9.66 15.23
N ASN A 130 -5.18 8.43 14.72
CA ASN A 130 -5.84 7.34 15.44
C ASN A 130 -5.02 6.88 16.64
N ARG A 131 -3.70 6.75 16.48
CA ARG A 131 -2.79 6.38 17.58
C ARG A 131 -2.81 7.40 18.71
N SER A 132 -2.80 8.70 18.40
CA SER A 132 -2.89 9.75 19.43
C SER A 132 -4.22 9.72 20.19
N LYS A 133 -5.33 9.37 19.53
CA LYS A 133 -6.65 9.25 20.18
C LYS A 133 -6.75 8.02 21.08
N LEU A 134 -6.03 6.95 20.76
CA LEU A 134 -6.06 5.69 21.50
C LEU A 134 -5.05 5.65 22.65
N GLY A 135 -3.89 6.27 22.50
CA GLY A 135 -2.87 6.36 23.56
C GLY A 135 -3.15 7.43 24.62
N ALA A 136 -4.22 8.22 24.45
CA ALA A 136 -4.69 9.21 25.42
C ALA A 136 -5.84 8.70 26.30
N GLN A 137 -6.23 7.42 26.15
CA GLN A 137 -7.23 6.72 26.94
C GLN A 137 -6.54 5.80 27.94
#